data_AF-Q6TMW1-F1
#
_entry.id   AF-Q6TMW1-F1
#
_cell.length_a   1.000
_cell.length_b   1.000
_cell.length_c   1.000
_cell.angle_alpha   90.00
_cell.angle_beta   90.00
_cell.angle_gamma   90.00
#
_symmetry.space_group_name_H-M   'P 1'
#
loop_
_entity.id
_entity.type
_entity.pdbx_description
1 polymer ?
#
loop_
_entity_poly.entity_id
_entity_poly.type
_entity_poly.pdbx_seq_one_letter_code
_entity_poly.pdbx_strand_id
1 'polypeptide(L)'
;MRQPSPGRPWFAPDPEVEAAGCAARVSEWRRVLTLTRTAGRDTYQLAQDEVGSRCAADHETWRQGVITRAQQDEQRRRDAVHELDIDLRLDATTGQRVRGLCARYGVTPEQFLAQLAGRAVVTGDGTVAVEPFTPS
;
A
#
# COMPACT_ATOMS: atom_id res chain seq x y z
N MET A 1 31.97 4.06 -3.37
CA MET A 1 31.38 3.46 -2.16
C MET A 1 31.91 4.22 -0.95
N ARG A 2 31.06 4.99 -0.27
CA ARG A 2 31.43 5.75 0.95
C ARG A 2 31.53 4.72 2.09
N GLN A 3 32.73 4.52 2.64
CA GLN A 3 32.91 3.61 3.78
C GLN A 3 32.19 4.16 5.02
N PRO A 4 31.53 3.33 5.83
CA PRO A 4 30.91 3.77 7.08
C PRO A 4 31.99 4.16 8.09
N SER A 5 31.91 5.37 8.64
CA SER A 5 32.78 5.82 9.72
C SER A 5 32.60 4.95 10.97
N PRO A 6 33.69 4.48 11.61
CA PRO A 6 33.60 3.66 12.80
C PRO A 6 33.15 4.52 13.99
N GLY A 7 32.10 4.08 14.70
CA GLY A 7 31.62 4.69 15.96
C GLY A 7 30.21 5.28 15.94
N ARG A 8 29.44 5.14 14.85
CA ARG A 8 28.13 5.78 14.73
C ARG A 8 26.97 4.77 14.86
N PRO A 9 25.99 4.99 15.74
CA PRO A 9 24.77 4.20 15.75
C PRO A 9 24.01 4.41 14.43
N TRP A 10 23.47 3.34 13.84
CA TRP A 10 22.79 3.41 12.54
C TRP A 10 21.51 4.25 12.54
N PHE A 11 21.00 4.62 13.71
CA PHE A 11 19.85 5.51 13.93
C PHE A 11 20.23 6.97 14.22
N ALA A 12 21.51 7.31 14.37
CA ALA A 12 21.90 8.71 14.52
C ALA A 12 21.70 9.45 13.18
N PRO A 13 20.98 10.58 13.12
CA PRO A 13 20.78 11.35 11.89
C PRO A 13 22.08 12.00 11.44
N ASP A 14 22.53 11.78 10.20
CA ASP A 14 23.83 12.25 9.68
C ASP A 14 24.11 13.72 10.08
N PRO A 15 25.23 14.03 10.78
CA PRO A 15 25.50 15.38 11.26
C PRO A 15 25.65 16.39 10.13
N GLU A 16 26.11 15.98 8.94
CA GLU A 16 26.16 16.87 7.77
C GLU A 16 24.74 17.22 7.31
N VAL A 17 23.84 16.23 7.30
CA VAL A 17 22.42 16.41 6.96
C VAL A 17 21.71 17.27 8.00
N GLU A 18 21.99 17.06 9.29
CA GLU A 18 21.42 17.84 10.38
C GLU A 18 21.89 19.30 10.32
N ALA A 19 23.19 19.53 10.12
CA ALA A 19 23.76 20.87 9.96
C ALA A 19 23.16 21.60 8.75
N ALA A 20 23.02 20.91 7.62
CA ALA A 20 22.37 21.46 6.43
C ALA A 20 20.90 21.82 6.70
N GLY A 21 20.15 20.95 7.40
CA GLY A 21 18.77 21.20 7.80
C GLY A 21 18.63 22.39 8.76
N CYS A 22 19.56 22.55 9.71
CA CYS A 22 19.63 23.72 10.58
C CYS A 22 19.90 25.00 9.79
N ALA A 23 20.88 24.99 8.88
CA ALA A 23 21.20 26.14 8.04
C ALA A 23 20.02 26.56 7.16
N ALA A 24 19.33 25.59 6.55
CA ALA A 24 18.14 25.83 5.74
C ALA A 24 17.01 26.47 6.56
N ARG A 25 16.72 25.95 7.76
CA ARG A 25 15.70 26.53 8.67
C ARG A 25 16.04 27.96 9.07
N VAL A 26 17.30 28.24 9.42
CA VAL A 26 17.73 29.60 9.77
C VAL A 26 17.58 30.56 8.58
N SER A 27 17.96 30.12 7.38
CA SER A 27 17.77 30.90 6.15
C SER A 27 16.29 31.22 5.90
N GLU A 28 15.43 30.23 6.08
CA GLU A 28 13.99 30.37 5.89
C GLU A 28 13.36 31.32 6.90
N TRP A 29 13.73 31.24 8.18
CA TRP A 29 13.27 32.20 9.19
C TRP A 29 13.70 33.64 8.90
N ARG A 30 14.90 33.83 8.33
CA ARG A 30 15.35 35.17 7.88
C ARG A 30 14.51 35.67 6.71
N ARG A 31 14.14 34.80 5.75
CA ARG A 31 13.25 35.15 4.62
C ARG A 31 11.88 35.60 5.12
N VAL A 32 11.28 34.81 6.02
CA VAL A 32 9.98 35.11 6.65
C VAL A 32 10.02 36.45 7.41
N LEU A 33 11.09 36.70 8.17
CA LEU A 33 11.26 37.95 8.89
C LEU A 33 11.37 39.15 7.92
N THR A 34 12.14 39.01 6.84
CA THR A 34 12.26 40.05 5.80
C THR A 34 10.90 40.34 5.17
N LEU A 35 10.15 39.32 4.76
CA LEU A 35 8.81 39.48 4.21
C LEU A 35 7.87 40.23 5.15
N THR A 36 7.89 39.86 6.43
CA THR A 36 7.04 40.46 7.47
C THR A 36 7.38 41.94 7.67
N ARG A 37 8.68 42.28 7.70
CA ARG A 37 9.17 43.66 7.80
C ARG A 37 8.86 44.50 6.56
N THR A 38 9.09 43.97 5.36
CA THR A 38 8.82 44.68 4.10
C THR A 38 7.33 44.97 3.93
N ALA A 39 6.46 44.07 4.39
CA ALA A 39 5.02 44.27 4.39
C ALA A 39 4.54 45.24 5.49
N GLY A 40 5.42 45.70 6.39
CA GLY A 40 5.07 46.56 7.52
C GLY A 40 4.13 45.89 8.53
N ARG A 41 4.21 44.56 8.67
CA ARG A 41 3.34 43.76 9.54
C ARG A 41 4.13 43.21 10.72
N ASP A 42 3.44 42.99 11.83
CA ASP A 42 4.02 42.33 12.99
C ASP A 42 3.86 40.80 12.95
N THR A 43 2.95 40.30 12.11
CA THR A 43 2.63 38.87 11.98
C THR A 43 2.80 38.38 10.55
N TYR A 44 3.46 37.23 10.40
CA TYR A 44 3.56 36.52 9.14
C TYR A 44 2.19 35.97 8.70
N GLN A 45 1.87 36.12 7.41
CA GLN A 45 0.65 35.59 6.79
C GLN A 45 1.03 34.68 5.62
N LEU A 46 0.84 33.36 5.80
CA LEU A 46 1.20 32.34 4.81
C LEU A 46 0.59 32.61 3.43
N ALA A 47 -0.67 33.04 3.38
CA ALA A 47 -1.39 33.32 2.14
C ALA A 47 -0.78 34.46 1.28
N GLN A 48 0.11 35.29 1.85
CA GLN A 48 0.82 36.36 1.14
C GLN A 48 2.27 35.99 0.81
N ASP A 49 2.67 34.77 1.11
CA ASP A 49 3.98 34.20 0.81
C ASP A 49 3.80 33.05 -0.17
N GLU A 50 4.05 33.32 -1.46
CA GLU A 50 3.93 32.33 -2.53
C GLU A 50 4.86 31.13 -2.30
N VAL A 51 6.07 31.36 -1.79
CA VAL A 51 7.05 30.30 -1.52
C VAL A 51 6.57 29.43 -0.37
N GLY A 52 6.15 30.05 0.74
CA GLY A 52 5.61 29.35 1.89
C GLY A 52 4.34 28.57 1.55
N SER A 53 3.42 29.18 0.82
CA SER A 53 2.15 28.56 0.38
C SER A 53 2.40 27.33 -0.50
N ARG A 54 3.32 27.43 -1.47
CA ARG A 54 3.71 26.28 -2.30
C ARG A 54 4.34 25.17 -1.47
N CYS A 55 5.29 25.50 -0.60
CA CYS A 55 5.94 24.50 0.26
C CYS A 55 4.93 23.79 1.18
N ALA A 56 3.97 24.52 1.74
CA ALA A 56 2.89 23.95 2.54
C ALA A 56 1.99 23.01 1.71
N ALA A 57 1.64 23.39 0.48
CA ALA A 57 0.85 22.57 -0.42
C ALA A 57 1.58 21.28 -0.85
N ASP A 58 2.87 21.39 -1.17
CA ASP A 58 3.72 20.25 -1.53
C ASP A 58 3.85 19.27 -0.35
N HIS A 59 4.04 19.80 0.86
CA HIS A 59 4.14 18.98 2.07
C HIS A 59 2.81 18.29 2.41
N GLU A 60 1.66 18.96 2.26
CA GLU A 60 0.36 18.34 2.47
C GLU A 60 0.09 17.25 1.41
N THR A 61 0.44 17.50 0.14
CA THR A 61 0.35 16.49 -0.93
C THR A 61 1.19 15.26 -0.60
N TRP A 62 2.44 15.46 -0.18
CA TRP A 62 3.32 14.38 0.25
C TRP A 62 2.73 13.61 1.44
N ARG A 63 2.24 14.33 2.46
CA ARG A 63 1.65 13.74 3.67
C ARG A 63 0.43 12.89 3.34
N GLN A 64 -0.49 13.40 2.51
CA GLN A 64 -1.65 12.63 2.05
C GLN A 64 -1.23 11.38 1.27
N GLY A 65 -0.18 11.49 0.46
CA GLY A 65 0.41 10.35 -0.23
C GLY A 65 0.95 9.27 0.72
N VAL A 66 1.64 9.66 1.79
CA VAL A 66 2.13 8.73 2.83
C VAL A 66 0.96 8.04 3.55
N ILE A 67 -0.05 8.80 3.98
CA ILE A 67 -1.23 8.26 4.66
C ILE A 67 -1.97 7.27 3.76
N THR A 68 -2.20 7.64 2.50
CA THR A 68 -2.90 6.78 1.54
C THR A 68 -2.16 5.47 1.31
N ARG A 69 -0.83 5.52 1.14
CA ARG A 69 -0.02 4.31 0.99
C ARG A 69 -0.08 3.41 2.23
N ALA A 70 0.05 4.00 3.42
CA ALA A 70 -0.05 3.24 4.66
C ALA A 70 -1.42 2.55 4.80
N GLN A 71 -2.50 3.23 4.42
CA GLN A 71 -3.85 2.65 4.42
C GLN A 71 -4.00 1.51 3.39
N GLN A 72 -3.44 1.68 2.18
CA GLN A 72 -3.44 0.63 1.16
C GLN A 72 -2.64 -0.60 1.61
N ASP A 73 -1.48 -0.38 2.23
CA ASP A 73 -0.64 -1.46 2.76
C ASP A 73 -1.34 -2.22 3.89
N GLU A 74 -2.06 -1.50 4.76
CA GLU A 74 -2.87 -2.09 5.82
C GLU A 74 -4.05 -2.88 5.25
N GLN A 75 -4.71 -2.37 4.21
CA GLN A 75 -5.78 -3.10 3.53
C GLN A 75 -5.25 -4.39 2.89
N ARG A 76 -4.14 -4.32 2.15
CA ARG A 76 -3.51 -5.52 1.57
C ARG A 76 -3.12 -6.55 2.62
N ARG A 77 -2.63 -6.10 3.79
CA ARG A 77 -2.31 -6.99 4.91
C ARG A 77 -3.57 -7.66 5.47
N ARG A 78 -4.67 -6.92 5.62
CA ARG A 78 -5.95 -7.50 6.05
C ARG A 78 -6.49 -8.50 5.03
N ASP A 79 -6.46 -8.17 3.75
CA ASP A 79 -6.90 -9.06 2.68
C ASP A 79 -6.07 -10.36 2.67
N ALA A 80 -4.75 -10.26 2.81
CA ALA A 80 -3.85 -11.42 2.90
C ALA A 80 -4.08 -12.28 4.17
N VAL A 81 -4.45 -11.67 5.30
CA VAL A 81 -4.80 -12.42 6.53
C VAL A 81 -6.11 -13.20 6.36
N HIS A 82 -7.02 -12.71 5.52
CA HIS A 82 -8.28 -13.39 5.20
C HIS A 82 -8.15 -14.36 4.01
N GLU A 83 -7.00 -14.42 3.35
CA GLU A 83 -6.69 -15.37 2.29
C GLU A 83 -6.33 -16.72 2.93
N LEU A 84 -7.24 -17.70 2.77
CA LEU A 84 -6.98 -19.08 3.16
C LEU A 84 -6.44 -19.84 1.95
N ASP A 85 -5.15 -20.17 1.97
CA ASP A 85 -4.54 -21.03 0.96
C ASP A 85 -4.86 -22.51 1.29
N ILE A 86 -5.43 -23.22 0.31
CA ILE A 86 -5.82 -24.62 0.44
C ILE A 86 -5.18 -25.41 -0.69
N ASP A 87 -4.22 -26.28 -0.34
CA ASP A 87 -3.64 -27.24 -1.26
C ASP A 87 -4.58 -28.43 -1.48
N LEU A 88 -5.20 -28.50 -2.65
CA LEU A 88 -6.05 -29.63 -3.06
C LEU A 88 -5.24 -30.65 -3.87
N ARG A 89 -5.09 -31.87 -3.34
CA ARG A 89 -4.50 -32.98 -4.08
C ARG A 89 -5.60 -33.86 -4.67
N LEU A 90 -5.68 -33.88 -5.99
CA LEU A 90 -6.58 -34.76 -6.74
C LEU A 90 -5.81 -35.98 -7.25
N ASP A 91 -6.50 -37.12 -7.34
CA ASP A 91 -5.96 -38.26 -8.09
C ASP A 91 -5.79 -37.89 -9.57
N ALA A 92 -4.97 -38.68 -10.28
CA ALA A 92 -4.60 -38.39 -11.67
C ALA A 92 -5.82 -38.31 -12.61
N THR A 93 -6.82 -39.18 -12.40
CA THR A 93 -8.01 -39.24 -13.25
C THR A 93 -8.91 -38.03 -13.02
N THR A 94 -9.17 -37.69 -11.76
CA THR A 94 -9.96 -36.52 -11.39
C THR A 94 -9.28 -35.24 -11.85
N GLY A 95 -7.96 -35.10 -11.65
CA GLY A 95 -7.19 -33.96 -12.12
C GLY A 95 -7.19 -33.81 -13.66
N GLN A 96 -7.18 -34.91 -14.41
CA GLN A 96 -7.31 -34.87 -15.88
C GLN A 96 -8.70 -34.40 -16.31
N ARG A 97 -9.76 -34.86 -15.65
CA ARG A 97 -11.15 -34.44 -15.93
C ARG A 97 -11.35 -32.96 -15.68
N VAL A 98 -10.88 -32.45 -14.54
CA VAL A 98 -10.97 -31.01 -14.21
C VAL A 98 -10.26 -30.18 -15.27
N ARG A 99 -9.03 -30.54 -15.66
CA ARG A 99 -8.30 -29.82 -16.72
C ARG A 99 -9.04 -29.85 -18.07
N GLY A 100 -9.63 -30.98 -18.44
CA GLY A 100 -10.43 -31.10 -19.67
C GLY A 100 -11.67 -30.20 -19.66
N LEU A 101 -12.38 -30.11 -18.52
CA LEU A 101 -13.53 -29.23 -18.35
C LEU A 101 -13.11 -27.75 -18.40
N CYS A 102 -12.03 -27.39 -17.71
CA CYS A 102 -11.46 -26.05 -17.73
C CYS A 102 -11.13 -25.60 -19.16
N ALA A 103 -10.43 -26.45 -19.92
CA ALA A 103 -10.10 -26.17 -21.32
C ALA A 103 -11.35 -26.04 -22.21
N ARG A 104 -12.39 -26.85 -21.95
CA ARG A 104 -13.65 -26.80 -22.71
C ARG A 104 -14.44 -25.51 -22.48
N TYR A 105 -14.45 -25.00 -21.26
CA TYR A 105 -15.26 -23.84 -20.87
C TYR A 105 -14.45 -22.53 -20.76
N GLY A 106 -13.13 -22.58 -21.00
CA GLY A 106 -12.27 -21.39 -20.98
C GLY A 106 -12.03 -20.81 -19.59
N VAL A 107 -12.21 -21.60 -18.54
CA VAL A 107 -12.02 -21.20 -17.13
C VAL A 107 -10.73 -21.79 -16.56
N THR A 108 -10.16 -21.16 -15.53
CA THR A 108 -9.02 -21.73 -14.80
C THR A 108 -9.47 -22.79 -13.78
N PRO A 109 -8.60 -23.71 -13.35
CA PRO A 109 -8.91 -24.67 -12.29
C PRO A 109 -9.41 -24.00 -11.00
N GLU A 110 -8.84 -22.86 -10.62
CA GLU A 110 -9.23 -22.10 -9.43
C GLU A 110 -10.66 -21.56 -9.57
N GLN A 111 -10.99 -20.98 -10.73
CA GLN A 111 -12.34 -20.50 -11.02
C GLN A 111 -13.36 -21.64 -11.01
N PHE A 112 -13.01 -22.78 -11.59
CA PHE A 112 -13.86 -23.97 -11.60
C PHE A 112 -14.11 -24.50 -10.17
N LEU A 113 -13.06 -24.63 -9.36
CA LEU A 113 -13.17 -25.11 -7.98
C LEU A 113 -13.95 -24.14 -7.08
N ALA A 114 -13.75 -22.83 -7.24
CA ALA A 114 -14.53 -21.82 -6.53
C ALA A 114 -16.03 -21.92 -6.88
N GLN A 115 -16.35 -22.13 -8.15
CA GLN A 115 -17.73 -22.33 -8.62
C GLN A 115 -18.36 -23.64 -8.14
N LEU A 116 -17.56 -24.70 -8.05
CA LEU A 116 -17.98 -26.00 -7.52
C LEU A 116 -18.27 -25.89 -6.02
N ALA A 117 -17.37 -25.27 -5.25
CA ALA A 117 -17.51 -25.06 -3.80
C ALA A 117 -18.69 -24.15 -3.47
N GLY A 118 -18.88 -23.05 -4.22
CA GLY A 118 -20.01 -22.14 -4.02
C GLY A 118 -21.39 -22.75 -4.32
N ARG A 119 -21.43 -23.90 -5.00
CA ARG A 119 -22.65 -24.66 -5.31
C ARG A 119 -22.80 -25.95 -4.49
N ALA A 120 -21.82 -26.26 -3.64
CA ALA A 120 -21.85 -27.43 -2.79
C ALA A 120 -22.87 -27.26 -1.67
N VAL A 121 -23.79 -28.21 -1.57
CA VAL A 121 -24.78 -28.29 -0.51
C VAL A 121 -24.52 -29.56 0.29
N VAL A 122 -24.51 -29.43 1.63
CA VAL A 122 -24.45 -30.59 2.52
C VAL A 122 -25.87 -31.08 2.75
N THR A 123 -26.15 -32.31 2.34
CA THR A 123 -27.45 -32.96 2.53
C THR A 123 -27.63 -33.40 3.99
N GLY A 124 -28.87 -33.72 4.38
CA GLY A 124 -29.20 -34.06 5.78
C GLY A 124 -28.49 -35.31 6.33
N ASP A 125 -27.92 -36.15 5.46
CA ASP A 125 -27.09 -37.32 5.78
C ASP A 125 -25.58 -37.01 5.81
N GLY A 126 -25.19 -35.75 5.57
CA GLY A 126 -23.79 -35.30 5.56
C GLY A 126 -23.06 -35.47 4.23
N THR A 127 -23.74 -35.93 3.18
CA THR A 127 -23.16 -36.01 1.83
C THR A 127 -23.02 -34.61 1.21
N VAL A 128 -21.97 -34.38 0.42
CA VAL A 128 -21.83 -33.14 -0.36
C VAL A 128 -22.36 -33.38 -1.77
N ALA A 129 -23.38 -32.62 -2.14
CA ALA A 129 -23.98 -32.64 -3.47
C ALA A 129 -23.75 -31.30 -4.18
N VAL A 130 -23.62 -31.34 -5.50
CA VAL A 130 -23.55 -30.14 -6.35
C VAL A 130 -24.53 -30.35 -7.50
N GLU A 131 -25.45 -29.40 -7.67
CA GLU A 131 -26.36 -29.40 -8.82
C GLU A 131 -25.58 -29.20 -10.13
N PRO A 132 -26.02 -29.81 -11.25
CA PRO A 132 -25.38 -29.60 -12.54
C PRO A 132 -25.28 -28.12 -12.90
N PHE A 133 -24.10 -27.69 -13.32
CA PHE A 133 -23.87 -26.31 -13.76
C PHE A 133 -22.92 -26.25 -14.96
N THR A 134 -22.95 -25.11 -15.66
CA THR A 134 -21.99 -24.77 -16.70
C THR A 134 -20.97 -23.79 -16.12
N PRO A 135 -19.65 -24.11 -16.13
CA PRO A 135 -18.63 -23.20 -15.66
C PRO A 135 -18.55 -21.95 -16.54
N SER A 136 -18.36 -20.78 -15.92
CA SER A 136 -18.24 -19.47 -16.59
C SER A 136 -17.27 -18.54 -15.90
#